data_AF-A0A5J6WW71-F1
#
_entry.id   AF-A0A5J6WW71-F1
#
_cell.length_a   1.000
_cell.length_b   1.000
_cell.length_c   1.000
_cell.angle_alpha   90.00
_cell.angle_beta   90.00
_cell.angle_gamma   90.00
#
_symmetry.space_group_name_H-M   'P 1'
#
loop_
_entity.id
_entity.type
_entity.pdbx_description
1 polymer ?
#
loop_
_entity_poly.entity_id
_entity_poly.type
_entity_poly.pdbx_seq_one_letter_code
_entity_poly.pdbx_strand_id
1 'polypeptide(L)'
;MHNAPPLPAGSHLLLLGDDGLLAARLLQAGMVVSLYHHDIAAAQAASLAAGLPVRVCRLEQLSTPVPFAAAWLEPAHFSVEKALPHLPALLKPGASLYLLRPTPLPTLPPGWRQIDEQHLIRLP
;
A
#
# COMPACT_ATOMS: atom_id res chain seq x y z
N MET A 1 8.65 -5.75 -13.50
CA MET A 1 7.86 -4.55 -13.18
C MET A 1 6.40 -5.00 -13.12
N HIS A 2 5.80 -5.07 -11.94
CA HIS A 2 4.38 -5.39 -11.82
C HIS A 2 3.58 -4.21 -12.38
N ASN A 3 2.81 -4.43 -13.45
CA ASN A 3 1.92 -3.41 -13.99
C ASN A 3 0.87 -3.11 -12.91
N ALA A 4 0.93 -1.90 -12.36
CA ALA A 4 -0.16 -1.38 -11.55
C ALA A 4 -1.47 -1.51 -12.36
N PRO A 5 -2.61 -1.77 -11.71
CA PRO A 5 -3.87 -1.89 -12.43
C PRO A 5 -4.13 -0.55 -13.13
N PRO A 6 -4.88 -0.52 -14.25
CA PRO A 6 -5.21 0.73 -14.91
C PRO A 6 -6.10 1.58 -13.99
N LEU A 7 -5.44 2.40 -13.16
CA LEU A 7 -6.07 3.30 -12.22
C LEU A 7 -6.27 4.66 -12.91
N PRO A 8 -7.46 5.28 -12.78
CA PRO A 8 -7.66 6.64 -13.27
C PRO A 8 -6.69 7.62 -12.60
N ALA A 9 -6.27 8.66 -13.32
CA ALA A 9 -5.57 9.78 -12.72
C ALA A 9 -6.38 10.36 -11.54
N GLY A 10 -5.69 10.84 -10.51
CA GLY A 10 -6.31 11.30 -9.26
C GLY A 10 -6.72 10.17 -8.31
N SER A 11 -6.49 8.90 -8.64
CA SER A 11 -6.72 7.80 -7.71
C SER A 11 -5.87 7.95 -6.45
N HIS A 12 -6.48 7.73 -5.28
CA HIS A 12 -5.81 7.82 -4.00
C HIS A 12 -5.25 6.46 -3.60
N LEU A 13 -3.94 6.38 -3.41
CA LEU A 13 -3.18 5.16 -3.21
C LEU A 13 -2.51 5.16 -1.85
N LEU A 14 -2.49 3.98 -1.21
CA LEU A 14 -1.81 3.75 0.05
C LEU A 14 -0.49 3.01 -0.21
N LEU A 15 0.63 3.57 0.24
CA LEU A 15 1.91 2.87 0.24
C LEU A 15 2.35 2.63 1.67
N LEU A 16 2.69 1.39 2.00
CA LEU A 16 3.15 0.95 3.31
C LEU A 16 4.59 0.45 3.18
N GLY A 17 5.53 1.23 3.64
CA GLY A 17 6.94 0.84 3.70
C GLY A 17 7.74 1.05 2.42
N ASP A 18 7.22 1.77 1.43
CA ASP A 18 7.95 2.13 0.20
C ASP A 18 9.18 3.01 0.51
N ASP A 19 10.24 2.87 -0.29
CA ASP A 19 11.47 3.67 -0.15
C ASP A 19 11.37 5.08 -0.77
N GLY A 20 10.21 5.41 -1.33
CA GLY A 20 9.88 6.69 -1.94
C GLY A 20 9.99 6.69 -3.47
N LEU A 21 10.63 5.69 -4.09
CA LEU A 21 10.79 5.65 -5.54
C LEU A 21 9.48 5.32 -6.26
N LEU A 22 8.69 4.38 -5.74
CA LEU A 22 7.36 4.10 -6.30
C LEU A 22 6.44 5.28 -6.06
N ALA A 23 6.47 5.86 -4.87
CA ALA A 23 5.68 7.04 -4.55
C ALA A 23 5.94 8.20 -5.52
N ALA A 24 7.21 8.53 -5.79
CA ALA A 24 7.59 9.57 -6.76
C ALA A 24 7.01 9.30 -8.16
N ARG A 25 7.12 8.06 -8.64
CA ARG A 25 6.59 7.67 -9.97
C ARG A 25 5.06 7.77 -10.04
N LEU A 26 4.36 7.35 -8.99
CA LEU A 26 2.90 7.43 -8.93
C LEU A 26 2.41 8.88 -8.89
N LEU A 27 3.10 9.74 -8.13
CA LEU A 27 2.84 11.19 -8.13
C LEU A 27 3.03 11.79 -9.53
N GLN A 28 4.13 11.47 -10.22
CA GLN A 28 4.38 11.92 -11.60
C GLN A 28 3.32 11.43 -12.60
N ALA A 29 2.73 10.26 -12.35
CA ALA A 29 1.61 9.72 -13.12
C ALA A 29 0.25 10.36 -12.77
N GLY A 30 0.22 11.38 -11.91
CA GLY A 30 -0.99 12.11 -11.54
C GLY A 30 -1.85 11.42 -10.47
N MET A 31 -1.28 10.49 -9.70
CA MET A 31 -1.96 9.85 -8.58
C MET A 31 -1.84 10.69 -7.30
N VAL A 32 -2.76 10.46 -6.37
CA VAL A 32 -2.64 10.97 -4.99
C VAL A 32 -2.06 9.85 -4.14
N VAL A 33 -0.95 10.11 -3.44
CA VAL A 33 -0.23 9.08 -2.67
C VAL A 33 -0.21 9.43 -1.20
N SER A 34 -0.62 8.50 -0.35
CA SER A 34 -0.31 8.53 1.09
C SER A 34 0.71 7.45 1.41
N LEU A 35 1.92 7.87 1.79
CA LEU A 35 3.01 6.97 2.17
C LEU A 35 3.17 6.92 3.69
N TYR A 36 3.30 5.70 4.21
CA TYR A 36 3.46 5.43 5.63
C TYR A 36 4.64 4.50 5.89
N HIS A 37 5.28 4.72 7.03
CA HIS A 37 6.33 3.88 7.60
C HIS A 37 6.10 3.69 9.10
N HIS A 38 6.63 2.61 9.67
CA HIS A 38 6.62 2.42 11.13
C HIS A 38 7.90 2.95 11.79
N ASP A 39 8.95 3.19 10.99
CA ASP A 39 10.26 3.67 11.44
C ASP A 39 10.50 5.11 10.98
N ILE A 40 11.05 5.95 11.87
CA ILE A 40 11.26 7.38 11.62
C ILE A 40 12.38 7.60 10.59
N ALA A 41 13.48 6.85 10.66
CA ALA A 41 14.61 7.04 9.77
C ALA A 41 14.24 6.63 8.32
N ALA A 42 13.57 5.49 8.17
CA ALA A 42 13.03 5.04 6.89
C ALA A 42 12.01 6.05 6.32
N ALA A 43 11.12 6.59 7.17
CA ALA A 43 10.16 7.61 6.75
C ALA A 43 10.84 8.90 6.24
N GLN A 44 11.89 9.36 6.92
CA GLN A 44 12.66 10.53 6.49
C GLN A 44 13.34 10.31 5.14
N ALA A 45 14.00 9.17 4.98
CA ALA A 45 14.66 8.82 3.71
C ALA A 45 13.64 8.74 2.56
N ALA A 46 12.51 8.05 2.79
CA ALA A 46 11.45 7.92 1.79
C ALA A 46 10.78 9.27 1.48
N SER A 47 10.63 10.14 2.47
CA SER A 47 10.09 11.49 2.26
C SER A 47 10.98 12.33 1.35
N LEU A 48 12.30 12.29 1.58
CA LEU A 48 13.26 12.96 0.72
C LEU A 48 13.23 12.42 -0.71
N ALA A 49 13.21 11.09 -0.87
CA ALA A 49 13.19 10.45 -2.18
C ALA A 49 11.89 10.71 -2.95
N ALA A 50 10.75 10.72 -2.25
CA ALA A 50 9.44 10.89 -2.86
C ALA A 50 9.05 12.36 -3.09
N GLY A 51 9.66 13.29 -2.36
CA GLY A 51 9.28 14.71 -2.35
C GLY A 51 7.92 14.97 -1.70
N LEU A 52 7.47 14.08 -0.79
CA LEU A 52 6.18 14.19 -0.11
C LEU A 52 6.31 13.83 1.39
N PRO A 53 5.44 14.37 2.28
CA PRO A 53 5.46 14.02 3.69
C PRO A 53 5.10 12.55 3.94
N VAL A 54 5.99 11.80 4.60
CA VAL A 54 5.73 10.41 5.01
C VAL A 54 5.22 10.38 6.45
N ARG A 55 4.12 9.67 6.68
CA ARG A 55 3.53 9.52 8.01
C ARG A 55 4.18 8.35 8.75
N VAL A 56 4.53 8.57 10.02
CA VAL A 56 5.04 7.51 10.89
C VAL A 56 3.92 7.03 11.79
N CYS A 57 3.45 5.79 11.58
CA CYS A 57 2.48 5.16 12.45
C CYS A 57 2.48 3.64 12.31
N ARG A 58 1.87 2.96 13.29
CA ARG A 58 1.55 1.54 13.14
C ARG A 58 0.32 1.37 12.26
N LEU A 59 0.22 0.22 11.59
CA LEU A 59 -0.87 -0.04 10.66
C LEU A 59 -2.24 0.05 11.35
N GLU A 60 -2.35 -0.48 12.57
CA GLU A 60 -3.57 -0.48 13.38
C GLU A 60 -4.04 0.93 13.80
N GLN A 61 -3.18 1.94 13.65
CA GLN A 61 -3.49 3.34 13.95
C GLN A 61 -3.93 4.12 12.71
N LEU A 62 -3.78 3.54 11.51
CA LEU A 62 -4.23 4.18 10.29
C LEU A 62 -5.76 4.23 10.25
N SER A 63 -6.26 5.43 9.99
CA SER A 63 -7.64 5.67 9.62
C SER A 63 -7.68 6.69 8.49
N THR A 64 -8.68 6.57 7.63
CA THR A 64 -8.91 7.53 6.55
C THR A 64 -10.41 7.72 6.37
N PRO A 65 -10.89 8.96 6.19
CA PRO A 65 -12.29 9.21 5.83
C PRO A 65 -12.58 8.83 4.37
N VAL A 66 -11.54 8.68 3.53
CA VAL A 66 -11.67 8.33 2.11
C VAL A 66 -10.92 7.03 1.85
N PRO A 67 -11.61 5.94 1.46
CA PRO A 67 -10.97 4.67 1.15
C PRO A 67 -10.06 4.75 -0.09
N PHE A 68 -8.89 4.11 -0.01
CA PHE A 68 -7.90 4.05 -1.07
C PHE A 68 -8.35 3.12 -2.21
N ALA A 69 -7.95 3.46 -3.43
CA ALA A 69 -8.27 2.70 -4.64
C ALA A 69 -7.37 1.45 -4.80
N ALA A 70 -6.14 1.51 -4.30
CA ALA A 70 -5.22 0.38 -4.22
C ALA A 70 -4.18 0.62 -3.12
N ALA A 71 -3.50 -0.44 -2.72
CA ALA A 71 -2.41 -0.39 -1.76
C ALA A 71 -1.16 -1.13 -2.27
N TRP A 72 0.01 -0.65 -1.85
CA TRP A 72 1.28 -1.35 -1.93
C TRP A 72 1.83 -1.56 -0.53
N LEU A 73 2.38 -2.75 -0.28
CA LEU A 73 2.94 -3.11 1.01
C LEU A 73 4.33 -3.72 0.80
N GLU A 74 5.30 -3.23 1.57
CA GLU A 74 6.65 -3.76 1.65
C GLU A 74 6.75 -4.79 2.78
N PRO A 75 6.84 -6.11 2.48
CA PRO A 75 6.84 -7.15 3.49
C PRO A 75 8.04 -7.08 4.45
N ALA A 76 9.15 -6.48 4.04
CA ALA A 76 10.31 -6.27 4.91
C ALA A 76 10.02 -5.28 6.06
N HIS A 77 9.00 -4.44 5.92
CA HIS A 77 8.63 -3.42 6.90
C HIS A 77 7.25 -3.66 7.53
N PHE A 78 6.35 -4.34 6.84
CA PHE A 78 5.00 -4.60 7.32
C PHE A 78 4.64 -6.08 7.17
N SER A 79 4.16 -6.69 8.25
CA SER A 79 3.66 -8.07 8.20
C SER A 79 2.36 -8.14 7.38
N VAL A 80 2.37 -8.90 6.30
CA VAL A 80 1.17 -9.14 5.46
C VAL A 80 0.03 -9.74 6.30
N GLU A 81 0.35 -10.73 7.13
CA GLU A 81 -0.62 -11.40 8.02
C GLU A 81 -1.31 -10.42 8.96
N LYS A 82 -0.53 -9.54 9.61
CA LYS A 82 -1.11 -8.50 10.47
C LYS A 82 -1.85 -7.43 9.68
N ALA A 83 -1.50 -7.22 8.41
CA ALA A 83 -2.08 -6.16 7.62
C ALA A 83 -3.45 -6.49 7.01
N LEU A 84 -3.62 -7.73 6.56
CA LEU A 84 -4.83 -8.17 5.86
C LEU A 84 -6.14 -7.94 6.64
N PRO A 85 -6.20 -8.09 7.98
CA PRO A 85 -7.40 -7.79 8.75
C PRO A 85 -7.77 -6.30 8.80
N HIS A 86 -6.79 -5.39 8.70
CA HIS A 86 -7.00 -3.95 8.85
C HIS A 86 -7.28 -3.24 7.51
N LEU A 87 -6.68 -3.72 6.43
CA LEU A 87 -6.79 -3.12 5.10
C LEU A 87 -8.23 -2.98 4.55
N PRO A 88 -9.20 -3.89 4.84
CA PRO A 88 -10.58 -3.72 4.38
C PRO A 88 -11.25 -2.41 4.81
N ALA A 89 -10.89 -1.86 5.98
CA ALA A 89 -11.41 -0.57 6.44
C ALA A 89 -10.77 0.63 5.73
N LEU A 90 -9.62 0.43 5.10
CA LEU A 90 -8.86 1.47 4.40
C LEU A 90 -9.09 1.43 2.89
N LEU A 91 -9.49 0.28 2.33
CA LEU A 91 -9.55 0.06 0.88
C LEU A 91 -10.98 0.00 0.35
N LYS A 92 -11.19 0.56 -0.84
CA LYS A 92 -12.45 0.40 -1.59
C LYS A 92 -12.75 -1.09 -1.85
N PRO A 93 -14.03 -1.49 -1.94
CA PRO A 93 -14.38 -2.81 -2.45
C PRO A 93 -13.77 -3.03 -3.84
N GLY A 94 -13.21 -4.20 -4.12
CA GLY A 94 -12.51 -4.48 -5.38
C GLY A 94 -11.08 -3.92 -5.48
N ALA A 95 -10.60 -3.19 -4.48
CA ALA A 95 -9.24 -2.64 -4.50
C ALA A 95 -8.17 -3.74 -4.49
N SER A 96 -7.06 -3.46 -5.16
CA SER A 96 -5.90 -4.36 -5.19
C SER A 96 -4.89 -4.01 -4.11
N LEU A 97 -4.27 -5.04 -3.53
CA LEU A 97 -3.09 -4.95 -2.70
C LEU A 97 -1.92 -5.61 -3.44
N TYR A 98 -0.84 -4.86 -3.60
CA TYR A 98 0.40 -5.30 -4.22
C TYR A 98 1.50 -5.43 -3.19
N LEU A 99 2.25 -6.53 -3.24
CA LEU A 99 3.44 -6.74 -2.43
C LEU A 99 4.65 -6.26 -3.22
N LEU A 100 5.43 -5.35 -2.65
CA LEU A 100 6.61 -4.79 -3.32
C LEU A 100 7.70 -5.83 -3.58
N ARG A 101 7.73 -6.87 -2.76
CA ARG A 101 8.60 -8.04 -2.91
C ARG A 101 7.81 -9.34 -2.73
N PRO A 102 8.19 -10.44 -3.42
CA PRO A 102 7.59 -11.74 -3.17
C PRO A 102 7.84 -12.16 -1.72
N THR A 103 6.82 -12.74 -1.10
CA THR A 103 6.91 -13.31 0.25
C THR A 103 5.89 -14.44 0.34
N PRO A 104 6.14 -15.48 1.16
CA PRO A 104 5.11 -16.45 1.50
C PRO A 104 3.87 -15.74 2.02
N LEU A 105 2.72 -16.06 1.45
CA LEU A 105 1.45 -15.51 1.89
C LEU A 105 0.91 -16.32 3.08
N PRO A 106 0.30 -15.65 4.07
CA PRO A 106 -0.46 -16.34 5.09
C PRO A 106 -1.75 -16.93 4.50
N THR A 107 -2.47 -17.71 5.29
CA THR A 107 -3.87 -18.03 4.98
C THR A 107 -4.66 -16.74 4.84
N LEU A 108 -5.27 -16.53 3.67
CA LEU A 108 -6.01 -15.30 3.41
C LEU A 108 -7.31 -15.27 4.21
N PRO A 109 -7.64 -14.14 4.88
CA PRO A 109 -8.92 -14.00 5.54
C PRO A 109 -10.06 -13.91 4.52
N PRO A 110 -11.32 -14.14 4.95
CA PRO A 110 -12.49 -13.95 4.09
C PRO A 110 -12.49 -12.55 3.44
N GLY A 111 -12.95 -12.49 2.19
CA GLY A 111 -12.98 -11.24 1.43
C GLY A 111 -11.66 -10.90 0.72
N TRP A 112 -10.69 -11.79 0.71
CA TRP A 112 -9.46 -11.67 -0.09
C TRP A 112 -9.30 -12.82 -1.06
N ARG A 113 -8.74 -12.53 -2.23
CA ARG A 113 -8.35 -13.53 -3.22
C ARG A 113 -6.95 -13.22 -3.74
N GLN A 114 -6.11 -14.24 -3.80
CA GLN A 114 -4.82 -14.15 -4.48
C GLN A 114 -5.01 -14.24 -5.99
N ILE A 115 -4.36 -13.33 -6.72
CA ILE A 115 -4.30 -13.33 -8.18
C ILE A 115 -2.97 -13.95 -8.64
N ASP A 116 -1.87 -13.51 -8.04
CA ASP A 116 -0.52 -14.05 -8.25
C ASP A 116 0.33 -13.93 -6.97
N GLU A 117 1.64 -14.17 -7.04
CA GLU A 117 2.56 -14.17 -5.88
C GLU A 117 2.67 -12.82 -5.16
N GLN A 118 2.35 -11.70 -5.83
CA GLN A 118 2.47 -10.35 -5.29
C GLN A 118 1.15 -9.56 -5.35
N HIS A 119 0.10 -10.10 -5.95
CA HIS A 119 -1.16 -9.40 -6.17
C HIS A 119 -2.31 -10.10 -5.47
N LEU A 120 -2.92 -9.37 -4.53
CA LEU A 120 -4.16 -9.74 -3.86
C LEU A 120 -5.28 -8.76 -4.25
N ILE A 121 -6.51 -9.24 -4.32
CA ILE A 121 -7.69 -8.40 -4.52
C ILE A 121 -8.66 -8.54 -3.34
N ARG A 122 -9.17 -7.40 -2.88
CA ARG A 122 -10.28 -7.34 -1.94
C ARG A 122 -11.58 -7.63 -2.68
N LEU A 123 -12.25 -8.70 -2.30
CA LEU A 123 -13.58 -9.04 -2.78
C LEU A 123 -14.61 -8.03 -2.22
N PRO A 124 -15.73 -7.81 -2.94
CA PRO A 124 -16.78 -6.89 -2.51
C PRO A 124 -17.37 -7.26 -1.14
#